data_AF-A0A5D3B692-F1
#
_entry.id   AF-A0A5D3B692-F1
#
_cell.length_a   1.000
_cell.length_b   1.000
_cell.length_c   1.000
_cell.angle_alpha   90.00
_cell.angle_beta   90.00
_cell.angle_gamma   90.00
#
_symmetry.space_group_name_H-M   'P 1'
#
loop_
_entity.id
_entity.type
_entity.pdbx_description
1 polymer ?
#
loop_
_entity_poly.entity_id
_entity_poly.type
_entity_poly.pdbx_seq_one_letter_code
_entity_poly.pdbx_strand_id
1 'polypeptide(L)'
;MPADKKIVKKGAHPYRKPRDPAAQSDRPDNGHKVLPTEARDAAGLPGMSKLKGSIRQTKRLLAKDNLDPGLRVNTQRRLASLEADLAAAERRELEKKNGAKYHKVKFFERQKLLRLIKRFEKKLTGGEEEKQLKERKRKRLEEELLDTRVMLNYILHFPNTQKYIAIFPSAQPSKPDDESEPKLTLPPLLHPVPSPSDIESLDKPARRRYDLLLETAKLMEEGKLKSEPEKDLKKGQQDGVVVGLGAGVEIGVGKGEVAAKEVEEDDFFESGDDE
;
A
#
# COMPACT_ATOMS: atom_id res chain seq x y z
N MET A 1 -69.82 46.25 10.11
CA MET A 1 -68.42 46.33 9.64
C MET A 1 -67.98 44.93 9.18
N PRO A 2 -67.25 44.78 8.06
CA PRO A 2 -67.32 43.61 7.19
C PRO A 2 -66.09 42.66 7.23
N ALA A 3 -66.38 41.39 6.91
CA ALA A 3 -65.62 40.36 6.16
C ALA A 3 -64.10 40.14 6.33
N ASP A 4 -63.79 38.86 6.58
CA ASP A 4 -62.50 38.16 6.46
C ASP A 4 -61.67 38.56 5.24
N LYS A 5 -60.39 38.91 5.47
CA LYS A 5 -59.38 39.05 4.41
C LYS A 5 -58.37 37.90 4.48
N LYS A 6 -58.60 36.88 3.66
CA LYS A 6 -57.59 35.88 3.29
C LYS A 6 -56.45 36.56 2.53
N ILE A 7 -55.23 36.46 3.05
CA ILE A 7 -54.01 36.90 2.37
C ILE A 7 -53.68 35.89 1.27
N VAL A 8 -53.93 36.29 0.03
CA VAL A 8 -53.57 35.55 -1.20
C VAL A 8 -52.07 35.72 -1.44
N LYS A 9 -51.30 34.63 -1.36
CA LYS A 9 -49.88 34.60 -1.76
C LYS A 9 -49.79 34.76 -3.28
N LYS A 10 -49.38 35.95 -3.75
CA LYS A 10 -48.97 36.19 -5.14
C LYS A 10 -47.52 35.76 -5.33
N GLY A 11 -47.24 35.06 -6.44
CA GLY A 11 -45.88 34.92 -6.97
C GLY A 11 -45.54 33.56 -7.59
N ALA A 12 -46.25 33.14 -8.65
CA ALA A 12 -45.72 32.14 -9.57
C ALA A 12 -45.07 32.87 -10.75
N HIS A 13 -43.81 32.53 -11.05
CA HIS A 13 -42.99 33.13 -12.11
C HIS A 13 -43.68 32.94 -13.49
N PRO A 14 -43.74 33.97 -14.37
CA PRO A 14 -44.61 34.00 -15.56
C PRO A 14 -44.33 32.96 -16.66
N TYR A 15 -43.32 32.11 -16.51
CA TYR A 15 -42.99 31.02 -17.44
C TYR A 15 -43.18 29.62 -16.86
N ARG A 16 -43.67 29.47 -15.63
CA ARG A 16 -43.90 28.15 -15.04
C ARG A 16 -45.33 27.69 -15.38
N LYS A 17 -45.46 26.85 -16.41
CA LYS A 17 -46.73 26.19 -16.73
C LYS A 17 -47.26 25.45 -15.48
N PRO A 18 -48.56 25.52 -15.16
CA PRO A 18 -49.15 24.72 -14.10
C PRO A 18 -48.90 23.24 -14.41
N ARG A 19 -48.43 22.50 -13.41
CA ARG A 19 -48.21 21.05 -13.55
C ARG A 19 -49.57 20.37 -13.40
N ASP A 20 -50.01 19.69 -14.46
CA ASP A 20 -51.27 18.93 -14.44
C ASP A 20 -51.24 17.88 -13.33
N PRO A 21 -52.25 17.83 -12.45
CA PRO A 21 -52.28 16.87 -11.34
C PRO A 21 -52.48 15.41 -11.81
N ALA A 22 -52.86 15.21 -13.08
CA ALA A 22 -53.05 13.88 -13.68
C ALA A 22 -51.79 13.30 -14.35
N ALA A 23 -50.71 14.08 -14.48
CA ALA A 23 -49.45 13.59 -15.00
C ALA A 23 -48.58 13.03 -13.86
N GLN A 24 -48.91 11.81 -13.42
CA GLN A 24 -47.95 10.98 -12.68
C GLN A 24 -46.74 10.79 -13.60
N SER A 25 -45.69 11.56 -13.37
CA SER A 25 -44.45 11.37 -14.08
C SER A 25 -43.85 10.07 -13.57
N ASP A 26 -43.72 9.06 -14.44
CA ASP A 26 -42.81 7.90 -14.30
C ASP A 26 -41.34 8.35 -14.30
N ARG A 27 -41.02 9.36 -13.49
CA ARG A 27 -39.65 9.74 -13.18
C ARG A 27 -39.29 8.87 -11.99
N PRO A 28 -38.29 7.98 -12.11
CA PRO A 28 -37.84 7.21 -10.97
C PRO A 28 -37.52 8.20 -9.86
N ASP A 29 -38.17 8.02 -8.71
CA ASP A 29 -37.87 8.77 -7.52
C ASP A 29 -36.37 8.59 -7.27
N ASN A 30 -35.60 9.68 -7.37
CA ASN A 30 -34.22 9.70 -6.93
C ASN A 30 -34.21 9.75 -5.39
N GLY A 31 -34.95 8.83 -4.77
CA GLY A 31 -34.72 8.43 -3.40
C GLY A 31 -33.25 8.06 -3.31
N HIS A 32 -32.57 8.62 -2.32
CA HIS A 32 -31.17 8.33 -2.06
C HIS A 32 -30.98 6.82 -2.03
N LYS A 33 -30.50 6.23 -3.13
CA LYS A 33 -30.24 4.80 -3.23
C LYS A 33 -29.20 4.51 -2.17
N VAL A 34 -29.64 3.93 -1.05
CA VAL A 34 -28.75 3.43 -0.03
C VAL A 34 -27.91 2.38 -0.74
N LEU A 35 -26.62 2.68 -0.92
CA LEU A 35 -25.70 1.79 -1.62
C LEU A 35 -25.82 0.39 -1.01
N PRO A 36 -25.85 -0.68 -1.85
CA PRO A 36 -25.88 -2.06 -1.37
C PRO A 36 -24.83 -2.29 -0.30
N THR A 37 -25.11 -3.12 0.70
CA THR A 37 -24.21 -3.41 1.81
C THR A 37 -22.82 -3.88 1.35
N GLU A 38 -22.72 -4.51 0.18
CA GLU A 38 -21.46 -4.91 -0.45
C GLU A 38 -20.58 -3.74 -0.95
N ALA A 39 -21.17 -2.57 -1.17
CA ALA A 39 -20.44 -1.34 -1.49
C ALA A 39 -19.98 -0.58 -0.24
N ARG A 40 -20.27 -1.09 0.96
CA ARG A 40 -19.63 -0.65 2.20
C ARG A 40 -18.27 -1.34 2.30
N ASP A 41 -17.25 -0.63 2.76
CA ASP A 41 -15.92 -1.22 2.96
C ASP A 41 -16.07 -2.51 3.77
N ALA A 42 -15.50 -3.62 3.30
CA ALA A 42 -15.70 -4.97 3.87
C ALA A 42 -15.37 -5.08 5.37
N ALA A 43 -14.59 -4.14 5.89
CA ALA A 43 -14.24 -4.01 7.30
C ALA A 43 -15.27 -3.23 8.14
N GLY A 44 -16.39 -2.77 7.56
CA GLY A 44 -17.41 -1.96 8.24
C GLY A 44 -16.93 -0.55 8.65
N LEU A 45 -15.74 -0.16 8.20
CA LEU A 45 -15.11 1.10 8.60
C LEU A 45 -15.83 2.30 7.97
N PRO A 46 -15.93 3.43 8.69
CA PRO A 46 -16.53 4.64 8.15
C PRO A 46 -15.69 5.17 6.98
N GLY A 47 -16.34 5.36 5.82
CA GLY A 47 -15.67 5.92 4.65
C GLY A 47 -15.08 7.32 4.90
N MET A 48 -14.05 7.67 4.13
CA MET A 48 -13.25 8.89 4.30
C MET A 48 -14.07 10.19 4.43
N SER A 49 -15.15 10.32 3.64
CA SER A 49 -16.04 11.48 3.69
C SER A 49 -16.74 11.61 5.05
N LYS A 50 -17.14 10.49 5.65
CA LYS A 50 -17.78 10.46 6.97
C LYS A 50 -16.78 10.84 8.07
N LEU A 51 -15.56 10.31 8.02
CA LEU A 51 -14.48 10.67 8.96
C LEU A 51 -14.18 12.18 8.92
N LYS A 52 -13.98 12.74 7.71
CA LYS A 52 -13.80 14.19 7.54
C LYS A 52 -14.99 15.00 8.05
N GLY A 53 -16.22 14.50 7.85
CA GLY A 53 -17.44 15.10 8.39
C GLY A 53 -17.45 15.15 9.92
N SER A 54 -17.17 14.02 10.56
CA SER A 54 -17.09 13.89 12.02
C SER A 54 -16.02 14.80 12.62
N ILE A 55 -14.83 14.89 12.00
CA ILE A 55 -13.76 15.79 12.46
C ILE A 55 -14.18 17.25 12.40
N ARG A 56 -14.85 17.67 11.32
CA ARG A 56 -15.36 19.05 11.22
C ARG A 56 -16.40 19.32 12.31
N GLN A 57 -17.28 18.37 12.59
CA GLN A 57 -18.30 18.52 13.62
C GLN A 57 -17.69 18.57 15.03
N THR A 58 -16.69 17.73 15.33
CA THR A 58 -15.98 17.77 16.63
C THR A 58 -15.16 19.04 16.79
N LYS A 59 -14.48 19.52 15.74
CA LYS A 59 -13.79 20.82 15.75
C LYS A 59 -14.75 21.99 16.01
N ARG A 60 -15.92 21.98 15.37
CA ARG A 60 -16.99 22.98 15.62
C ARG A 60 -17.52 22.92 17.05
N LEU A 61 -17.61 21.72 17.64
CA LEU A 61 -18.06 21.55 19.03
C LEU A 61 -17.02 22.11 20.02
N LEU A 62 -15.73 21.86 19.76
CA LEU A 62 -14.62 22.39 20.56
C LEU A 62 -14.48 23.92 20.47
N ALA A 63 -14.87 24.51 19.35
CA ALA A 63 -14.87 25.96 19.14
C ALA A 63 -15.97 26.72 19.92
N LYS A 64 -16.84 26.02 20.67
CA LYS A 64 -17.85 26.67 21.51
C LYS A 64 -17.26 27.04 22.87
N ASP A 65 -17.45 28.29 23.27
CA ASP A 65 -16.87 28.85 24.50
C ASP A 65 -17.48 28.22 25.77
N ASN A 66 -18.79 27.92 25.75
CA ASN A 66 -19.56 27.37 26.87
C ASN A 66 -19.60 25.82 26.86
N LEU A 67 -18.44 25.17 26.82
CA LEU A 67 -18.35 23.71 26.87
C LEU A 67 -17.87 23.24 28.24
N ASP A 68 -18.58 22.27 28.83
CA ASP A 68 -18.17 21.62 30.07
C ASP A 68 -16.72 21.09 29.97
N PRO A 69 -15.86 21.30 30.99
CA PRO A 69 -14.47 20.86 30.95
C PRO A 69 -14.31 19.36 30.69
N GLY A 70 -15.16 18.50 31.28
CA GLY A 70 -15.11 17.06 31.07
C GLY A 70 -15.49 16.68 29.64
N LEU A 71 -16.53 17.32 29.09
CA LEU A 71 -16.90 17.15 27.69
C LEU A 71 -15.80 17.65 26.73
N ARG A 72 -15.09 18.73 27.07
CA ARG A 72 -13.97 19.24 26.27
C ARG A 72 -12.82 18.23 26.16
N VAL A 73 -12.42 17.62 27.27
CA VAL A 73 -11.37 16.57 27.26
C VAL A 73 -11.80 15.36 26.43
N ASN A 74 -13.04 14.89 26.62
CA ASN A 74 -13.57 13.75 25.86
C ASN A 74 -13.65 14.03 24.35
N THR A 75 -14.04 15.25 23.97
CA THR A 75 -14.13 15.65 22.55
C THR A 75 -12.75 15.85 21.92
N GLN A 76 -11.74 16.30 22.66
CA GLN A 76 -10.34 16.33 22.21
C GLN A 76 -9.78 14.92 21.97
N ARG A 77 -10.01 13.98 22.91
CA ARG A 77 -9.63 12.57 22.74
C ARG A 77 -10.29 11.95 21.51
N ARG A 78 -11.58 12.23 21.32
CA ARG A 78 -12.34 11.79 20.14
C ARG A 78 -11.79 12.40 18.85
N LEU A 79 -11.40 13.67 18.86
CA LEU A 79 -10.78 14.32 17.70
C LEU A 79 -9.47 13.61 17.33
N ALA A 80 -8.60 13.35 18.30
CA ALA A 80 -7.33 12.65 18.05
C ALA A 80 -7.55 11.25 17.46
N SER A 81 -8.52 10.49 18.00
CA SER A 81 -8.91 9.18 17.45
C SER A 81 -9.42 9.29 16.01
N LEU A 82 -10.30 10.26 15.72
CA LEU A 82 -10.81 10.46 14.36
C LEU A 82 -9.72 10.89 13.36
N GLU A 83 -8.73 11.67 13.80
CA GLU A 83 -7.59 12.07 12.97
C GLU A 83 -6.65 10.89 12.69
N ALA A 84 -6.44 10.00 13.66
CA ALA A 84 -5.71 8.75 13.45
C ALA A 84 -6.44 7.82 12.47
N ASP A 85 -7.76 7.66 12.62
CA ASP A 85 -8.58 6.87 11.69
C ASP A 85 -8.55 7.44 10.27
N LEU A 86 -8.56 8.77 10.15
CA LEU A 86 -8.43 9.46 8.88
C LEU A 86 -7.09 9.14 8.21
N ALA A 87 -5.97 9.25 8.94
CA ALA A 87 -4.65 8.95 8.41
C ALA A 87 -4.53 7.49 7.97
N ALA A 88 -5.10 6.55 8.73
CA ALA A 88 -5.14 5.14 8.36
C ALA A 88 -5.99 4.91 7.09
N ALA A 89 -7.13 5.59 6.95
CA ALA A 89 -7.96 5.51 5.76
C ALA A 89 -7.26 6.06 4.51
N GLU A 90 -6.53 7.17 4.62
CA GLU A 90 -5.74 7.72 3.51
C GLU A 90 -4.62 6.77 3.07
N ARG A 91 -3.92 6.15 4.04
CA ARG A 91 -2.91 5.12 3.74
C ARG A 91 -3.50 3.93 2.97
N ARG A 92 -4.63 3.39 3.42
CA ARG A 92 -5.34 2.30 2.72
C ARG A 92 -5.76 2.69 1.31
N GLU A 93 -6.24 3.92 1.12
CA GLU A 93 -6.64 4.40 -0.21
C GLU A 93 -5.42 4.54 -1.15
N LEU A 94 -4.30 5.05 -0.64
CA LEU A 94 -3.03 5.12 -1.38
C LEU A 94 -2.51 3.72 -1.75
N GLU A 95 -2.53 2.78 -0.81
CA GLU A 95 -2.15 1.37 -1.05
C GLU A 95 -3.03 0.73 -2.12
N LYS A 96 -4.35 0.95 -2.07
CA LYS A 96 -5.28 0.44 -3.08
C LYS A 96 -5.00 1.03 -4.46
N LYS A 97 -4.77 2.35 -4.53
CA LYS A 97 -4.45 3.06 -5.78
C LYS A 97 -3.13 2.58 -6.38
N ASN A 98 -2.06 2.53 -5.59
CA ASN A 98 -0.74 2.09 -6.02
C ASN A 98 -0.72 0.60 -6.34
N GLY A 99 -1.40 -0.22 -5.54
CA GLY A 99 -1.63 -1.64 -5.79
C GLY A 99 -2.22 -1.84 -7.18
N ALA A 100 -3.35 -1.21 -7.49
CA ALA A 100 -3.96 -1.30 -8.82
C ALA A 100 -3.05 -0.75 -9.94
N LYS A 101 -2.40 0.40 -9.72
CA LYS A 101 -1.55 1.07 -10.72
C LYS A 101 -0.32 0.24 -11.10
N TYR A 102 0.37 -0.31 -10.12
CA TYR A 102 1.64 -1.03 -10.33
C TYR A 102 1.47 -2.55 -10.37
N HIS A 103 0.27 -3.09 -10.13
CA HIS A 103 0.00 -4.53 -10.19
C HIS A 103 0.49 -5.16 -11.49
N LYS A 104 0.13 -4.58 -12.64
CA LYS A 104 0.56 -5.10 -13.95
C LYS A 104 2.07 -5.04 -14.13
N VAL A 105 2.70 -3.92 -13.74
CA VAL A 105 4.16 -3.75 -13.87
C VAL A 105 4.89 -4.78 -13.00
N LYS A 106 4.54 -4.88 -11.71
CA LYS A 106 5.09 -5.88 -10.79
C LYS A 106 4.85 -7.30 -11.28
N PHE A 107 3.68 -7.60 -11.85
CA PHE A 107 3.38 -8.93 -12.41
C PHE A 107 4.31 -9.29 -13.57
N PHE A 108 4.48 -8.42 -14.57
CA PHE A 108 5.37 -8.70 -15.69
C PHE A 108 6.83 -8.83 -15.27
N GLU A 109 7.31 -7.96 -14.39
CA GLU A 109 8.69 -8.05 -13.89
C GLU A 109 8.91 -9.32 -13.05
N ARG A 110 7.95 -9.70 -12.20
CA ARG A 110 7.96 -10.98 -11.47
C ARG A 110 8.05 -12.16 -12.43
N GLN A 111 7.22 -12.19 -13.47
CA GLN A 111 7.24 -13.26 -14.47
C GLN A 111 8.57 -13.30 -15.24
N LYS A 112 9.16 -12.14 -15.55
CA LYS A 112 10.48 -12.06 -16.18
C LYS A 112 11.55 -12.68 -15.28
N LEU A 113 11.60 -12.29 -14.01
CA LEU A 113 12.57 -12.82 -13.05
C LEU A 113 12.41 -14.33 -12.83
N LEU A 114 11.18 -14.84 -12.74
CA LEU A 114 10.94 -16.27 -12.61
C LEU A 114 11.42 -17.07 -13.83
N ARG A 115 11.29 -16.52 -15.04
CA ARG A 115 11.83 -17.14 -16.25
C ARG A 115 13.37 -17.13 -16.25
N LEU A 116 13.97 -16.04 -15.76
CA LEU A 116 15.42 -15.90 -15.63
C LEU A 116 15.99 -16.90 -14.62
N ILE A 117 15.40 -17.00 -13.42
CA ILE A 117 15.79 -17.98 -12.39
C ILE A 117 15.78 -19.40 -12.97
N LYS A 118 14.66 -19.82 -13.57
CA LYS A 118 14.56 -21.14 -14.21
C LYS A 118 15.62 -21.37 -15.29
N ARG A 119 15.95 -20.33 -16.07
CA ARG A 119 16.97 -20.42 -17.11
C ARG A 119 18.36 -20.62 -16.50
N PHE A 120 18.67 -19.92 -15.41
CA PHE A 120 19.96 -20.04 -14.74
C PHE A 120 20.09 -21.35 -13.97
N GLU A 121 19.06 -21.75 -13.22
CA GLU A 121 19.02 -23.07 -12.59
C GLU A 121 19.26 -24.18 -13.62
N LYS A 122 18.59 -24.11 -14.79
CA LYS A 122 18.80 -25.07 -15.87
C LYS A 122 20.23 -25.08 -16.42
N LYS A 123 20.87 -23.91 -16.58
CA LYS A 123 22.28 -23.80 -17.02
C LYS A 123 23.28 -24.28 -15.96
N LEU A 124 22.94 -24.15 -14.69
CA LEU A 124 23.74 -24.67 -13.58
C LEU A 124 23.61 -26.19 -13.42
N THR A 125 22.45 -26.75 -13.78
CA THR A 125 22.13 -28.18 -13.68
C THR A 125 22.32 -28.96 -14.99
N GLY A 126 22.51 -28.27 -16.12
CA GLY A 126 22.69 -28.84 -17.45
C GLY A 126 23.96 -29.68 -17.61
N GLY A 127 23.87 -30.67 -18.51
CA GLY A 127 24.72 -31.88 -18.59
C GLY A 127 26.19 -31.69 -19.01
N GLU A 128 26.88 -32.81 -19.25
CA GLU A 128 28.35 -32.95 -19.32
C GLU A 128 29.11 -31.97 -20.24
N GLU A 129 28.46 -31.39 -21.26
CA GLU A 129 29.03 -30.34 -22.12
C GLU A 129 29.16 -28.97 -21.41
N GLU A 130 28.31 -28.69 -20.40
CA GLU A 130 28.37 -27.50 -19.53
C GLU A 130 29.28 -27.71 -18.30
N LYS A 131 29.72 -28.95 -17.99
CA LYS A 131 30.74 -29.17 -16.94
C LYS A 131 32.12 -28.63 -17.31
N GLN A 132 32.39 -28.43 -18.60
CA GLN A 132 33.56 -27.72 -19.11
C GLN A 132 33.39 -26.19 -19.14
N LEU A 133 32.28 -25.67 -18.59
CA LEU A 133 32.11 -24.24 -18.42
C LEU A 133 33.25 -23.75 -17.51
N LYS A 134 34.13 -22.89 -18.05
CA LYS A 134 35.22 -22.25 -17.31
C LYS A 134 34.70 -21.81 -15.94
N GLU A 135 35.41 -22.12 -14.86
CA GLU A 135 35.00 -21.79 -13.48
C GLU A 135 34.49 -20.35 -13.33
N ARG A 136 35.13 -19.40 -14.04
CA ARG A 136 34.71 -17.99 -14.12
C ARG A 136 33.29 -17.77 -14.65
N LYS A 137 32.86 -18.51 -15.67
CA LYS A 137 31.50 -18.41 -16.24
C LYS A 137 30.46 -19.02 -15.30
N ARG A 138 30.82 -20.08 -14.58
CA ARG A 138 29.95 -20.68 -13.55
C ARG A 138 29.72 -19.71 -12.39
N LYS A 139 30.78 -19.10 -11.85
CA LYS A 139 30.67 -18.07 -10.81
C LYS A 139 29.77 -16.90 -11.23
N ARG A 140 29.92 -16.41 -12.47
CA ARG A 140 29.03 -15.37 -13.01
C ARG A 140 27.56 -15.79 -13.07
N LEU A 141 27.26 -17.04 -13.42
CA LEU A 141 25.88 -17.54 -13.42
C LEU A 141 25.31 -17.65 -12.00
N GLU A 142 26.14 -18.03 -11.02
CA GLU A 142 25.77 -18.06 -9.61
C GLU A 142 25.48 -16.65 -9.08
N GLU A 143 26.32 -15.66 -9.42
CA GLU A 143 26.10 -14.24 -9.11
C GLU A 143 24.81 -13.71 -9.75
N GLU A 144 24.60 -13.97 -11.04
CA GLU A 144 23.36 -13.57 -11.75
C GLU A 144 22.11 -14.22 -11.15
N LEU A 145 22.22 -15.46 -10.66
CA LEU A 145 21.14 -16.15 -9.96
C LEU A 145 20.82 -15.48 -8.61
N LEU A 146 21.84 -15.14 -7.83
CA LEU A 146 21.65 -14.40 -6.57
C LEU A 146 20.99 -13.03 -6.83
N ASP A 147 21.48 -12.29 -7.82
CA ASP A 147 20.90 -11.00 -8.22
C ASP A 147 19.42 -11.13 -8.59
N THR A 148 19.04 -12.16 -9.35
CA THR A 148 17.62 -12.38 -9.69
C THR A 148 16.75 -12.65 -8.48
N ARG A 149 17.28 -13.34 -7.46
CA ARG A 149 16.56 -13.65 -6.22
C ARG A 149 16.38 -12.40 -5.37
N VAL A 150 17.42 -11.58 -5.24
CA VAL A 150 17.34 -10.25 -4.59
C VAL A 150 16.30 -9.37 -5.29
N MET A 151 16.37 -9.27 -6.62
CA MET A 151 15.39 -8.53 -7.41
C MET A 151 13.97 -9.07 -7.23
N LEU A 152 13.77 -10.39 -7.17
CA LEU A 152 12.45 -11.00 -6.99
C LEU A 152 11.86 -10.66 -5.62
N ASN A 153 12.69 -10.72 -4.57
CA ASN A 153 12.33 -10.31 -3.21
C ASN A 153 11.97 -8.83 -3.15
N TYR A 154 12.71 -7.96 -3.84
CA TYR A 154 12.35 -6.55 -3.96
C TYR A 154 10.92 -6.38 -4.51
N ILE A 155 10.53 -7.08 -5.59
CA ILE A 155 9.17 -6.96 -6.15
C ILE A 155 8.09 -7.47 -5.19
N LEU A 156 8.37 -8.57 -4.49
CA LEU A 156 7.43 -9.22 -3.57
C LEU A 156 7.14 -8.34 -2.36
N HIS A 157 8.18 -7.78 -1.75
CA HIS A 157 8.10 -7.08 -0.47
C HIS A 157 8.04 -5.55 -0.62
N PHE A 158 7.92 -5.01 -1.85
CA PHE A 158 7.83 -3.57 -2.04
C PHE A 158 6.50 -2.98 -1.52
N PRO A 159 6.54 -1.94 -0.65
CA PRO A 159 5.38 -1.33 -0.02
C PRO A 159 4.44 -0.71 -1.05
N ASN A 160 3.14 -0.95 -0.90
CA ASN A 160 2.15 -0.30 -1.74
C ASN A 160 1.87 1.15 -1.32
N THR A 161 2.40 1.62 -0.19
CA THR A 161 2.33 3.02 0.22
C THR A 161 3.22 3.93 -0.64
N GLN A 162 4.25 3.37 -1.27
CA GLN A 162 5.22 4.11 -2.07
C GLN A 162 5.05 3.88 -3.57
N LYS A 163 5.61 4.79 -4.37
CA LYS A 163 5.68 4.65 -5.83
C LYS A 163 6.69 3.56 -6.19
N TYR A 164 6.23 2.53 -6.87
CA TYR A 164 7.10 1.47 -7.38
C TYR A 164 8.13 2.00 -8.39
N ILE A 165 9.37 1.54 -8.27
CA ILE A 165 10.46 1.87 -9.19
C ILE A 165 10.80 0.61 -9.99
N ALA A 166 10.47 0.63 -11.28
CA ALA A 166 10.64 -0.52 -12.16
C ALA A 166 12.11 -0.96 -12.26
N ILE A 167 12.35 -2.27 -12.23
CA ILE A 167 13.67 -2.89 -12.42
C ILE A 167 14.02 -2.91 -13.91
N PHE A 168 13.03 -3.15 -14.77
CA PHE A 168 13.18 -3.21 -16.22
C PHE A 168 12.49 -1.98 -16.84
N PRO A 169 13.21 -0.86 -17.08
CA PRO A 169 12.64 0.30 -17.76
C PRO A 169 12.14 -0.12 -19.14
N SER A 170 10.91 0.24 -19.49
CA SER A 170 10.33 -0.03 -20.82
C SER A 170 11.04 0.75 -21.94
N ALA A 171 11.92 1.69 -21.60
CA ALA A 171 12.58 2.60 -22.52
C ALA A 171 13.95 2.10 -23.01
N GLN A 172 14.41 0.92 -22.59
CA GLN A 172 15.62 0.34 -23.19
C GLN A 172 15.22 -0.28 -24.54
N PRO A 173 15.64 0.29 -25.68
CA PRO A 173 15.50 -0.41 -26.95
C PRO A 173 16.27 -1.72 -26.81
N SER A 174 15.60 -2.85 -27.04
CA SER A 174 16.29 -4.09 -27.36
C SER A 174 17.32 -3.75 -28.43
N LYS A 175 18.60 -4.01 -28.17
CA LYS A 175 19.67 -3.78 -29.15
C LYS A 175 19.22 -4.34 -30.52
N PRO A 176 19.31 -3.58 -31.62
CA PRO A 176 18.64 -3.92 -32.88
C PRO A 176 19.27 -5.08 -33.67
N ASP A 177 20.24 -5.81 -33.12
CA ASP A 177 21.06 -6.76 -33.90
C ASP A 177 20.85 -8.25 -33.55
N ASP A 178 19.71 -8.65 -33.00
CA ASP A 178 19.44 -10.08 -32.73
C ASP A 178 18.01 -10.44 -33.15
N GLU A 179 17.83 -10.94 -34.37
CA GLU A 179 16.58 -11.54 -34.91
C GLU A 179 16.21 -12.88 -34.21
N SER A 180 16.78 -13.17 -33.05
CA SER A 180 16.32 -14.21 -32.15
C SER A 180 15.58 -13.55 -31.00
N GLU A 181 14.36 -14.03 -30.70
CA GLU A 181 13.48 -13.61 -29.59
C GLU A 181 14.17 -12.77 -28.50
N PRO A 182 13.63 -11.62 -28.05
CA PRO A 182 14.34 -10.69 -27.17
C PRO A 182 14.90 -11.44 -25.96
N LYS A 183 16.20 -11.78 -26.01
CA LYS A 183 16.84 -12.60 -24.98
C LYS A 183 16.69 -11.80 -23.71
N LEU A 184 15.87 -12.31 -22.78
CA LEU A 184 15.69 -11.67 -21.48
C LEU A 184 17.07 -11.56 -20.83
N THR A 185 17.63 -10.35 -20.80
CA THR A 185 18.89 -10.03 -20.15
C THR A 185 18.60 -9.33 -18.84
N LEU A 186 19.35 -9.69 -17.81
CA LEU A 186 19.27 -8.98 -16.54
C LEU A 186 19.89 -7.59 -16.68
N PRO A 187 19.24 -6.56 -16.11
CA PRO A 187 19.89 -5.28 -15.97
C PRO A 187 21.03 -5.42 -14.95
N PRO A 188 22.23 -4.90 -15.26
CA PRO A 188 23.37 -4.94 -14.33
C PRO A 188 23.16 -3.91 -13.22
N LEU A 189 22.35 -4.28 -12.21
CA LEU A 189 22.00 -3.38 -11.11
C LEU A 189 22.76 -3.67 -9.81
N LEU A 190 23.27 -4.89 -9.64
CA LEU A 190 23.96 -5.34 -8.44
C LEU A 190 25.36 -5.83 -8.79
N HIS A 191 25.50 -6.70 -9.79
CA HIS A 191 26.79 -7.11 -10.33
C HIS A 191 27.04 -6.66 -11.79
N PRO A 192 28.24 -6.12 -12.11
CA PRO A 192 29.31 -5.74 -11.18
C PRO A 192 28.87 -4.58 -10.25
N VAL A 193 29.42 -4.52 -9.03
CA VAL A 193 29.09 -3.46 -8.08
C VAL A 193 29.45 -2.12 -8.71
N PRO A 194 28.48 -1.20 -8.90
CA PRO A 194 28.75 0.07 -9.56
C PRO A 194 29.73 0.91 -8.71
N SER A 195 30.64 1.63 -9.38
CA SER A 195 31.55 2.54 -8.68
C SER A 195 30.75 3.64 -7.97
N PRO A 196 31.22 4.18 -6.83
CA PRO A 196 30.56 5.30 -6.16
C PRO A 196 30.25 6.48 -7.11
N SER A 197 31.19 6.76 -8.02
CA SER A 197 31.03 7.77 -9.07
C SER A 197 29.90 7.46 -10.06
N ASP A 198 29.72 6.18 -10.42
CA ASP A 198 28.62 5.76 -11.29
C ASP A 198 27.28 5.95 -10.56
N ILE A 199 27.19 5.54 -9.30
CA ILE A 199 25.99 5.71 -8.46
C ILE A 199 25.60 7.19 -8.33
N GLU A 200 26.58 8.08 -8.17
CA GLU A 200 26.37 9.52 -8.12
C GLU A 200 26.00 10.15 -9.45
N SER A 201 26.23 9.47 -10.58
CA SER A 201 25.77 9.93 -11.90
C SER A 201 24.34 9.50 -12.22
N LEU A 202 23.82 8.46 -11.55
CA LEU A 202 22.49 7.91 -11.80
C LEU A 202 21.36 8.90 -11.48
N ASP A 203 20.21 8.74 -12.15
CA ASP A 203 18.99 9.49 -11.83
C ASP A 203 18.52 9.22 -10.39
N LYS A 204 17.82 10.19 -9.77
CA LYS A 204 17.26 10.04 -8.41
C LYS A 204 16.45 8.74 -8.20
N PRO A 205 15.56 8.32 -9.11
CA PRO A 205 14.84 7.05 -8.96
C PRO A 205 15.75 5.84 -9.12
N ALA A 206 16.79 5.93 -9.96
CA ALA A 206 17.71 4.83 -10.18
C ALA A 206 18.61 4.59 -8.95
N ARG A 207 19.05 5.66 -8.27
CA ARG A 207 19.74 5.58 -6.97
C ARG A 207 18.85 4.96 -5.89
N ARG A 208 17.63 5.47 -5.73
CA ARG A 208 16.63 4.90 -4.80
C ARG A 208 16.39 3.41 -5.04
N ARG A 209 16.32 2.97 -6.31
CA ARG A 209 16.19 1.56 -6.65
C ARG A 209 17.40 0.75 -6.20
N TYR A 210 18.60 1.26 -6.43
CA TYR A 210 19.83 0.62 -5.99
C TYR A 210 19.88 0.47 -4.46
N ASP A 211 19.57 1.54 -3.72
CA ASP A 211 19.52 1.53 -2.26
C ASP A 211 18.55 0.45 -1.73
N LEU A 212 17.37 0.35 -2.33
CA LEU A 212 16.36 -0.64 -1.96
C LEU A 212 16.79 -2.08 -2.31
N LEU A 213 17.52 -2.28 -3.40
CA LEU A 213 18.07 -3.58 -3.75
C LEU A 213 19.17 -4.00 -2.75
N LEU A 214 20.00 -3.05 -2.32
CA LEU A 214 21.02 -3.28 -1.31
C LEU A 214 20.38 -3.57 0.06
N GLU A 215 19.31 -2.87 0.42
CA GLU A 215 18.50 -3.18 1.60
C GLU A 215 17.91 -4.59 1.52
N THR A 216 17.36 -5.00 0.36
CA THR A 216 16.86 -6.37 0.19
C THR A 216 17.95 -7.43 0.30
N ALA A 217 19.15 -7.17 -0.22
CA ALA A 217 20.27 -8.08 -0.11
C ALA A 217 20.66 -8.27 1.37
N LYS A 218 20.76 -7.17 2.14
CA LYS A 218 21.00 -7.23 3.59
C LYS A 218 19.92 -8.01 4.33
N LEU A 219 18.64 -7.78 4.01
CA LEU A 219 17.54 -8.52 4.63
C LEU A 219 17.55 -10.03 4.30
N MET A 220 18.07 -10.40 3.12
CA MET A 220 18.30 -11.80 2.75
C MET A 220 19.49 -12.40 3.50
N GLU A 221 20.59 -11.66 3.66
CA GLU A 221 21.76 -12.08 4.46
C GLU A 221 21.40 -12.26 5.94
N GLU A 222 20.57 -11.37 6.48
CA GLU A 222 20.02 -11.46 7.85
C GLU A 222 19.00 -12.61 8.01
N GLY A 223 18.58 -13.27 6.91
CA GLY A 223 17.60 -14.36 6.94
C GLY A 223 16.16 -13.92 7.18
N LYS A 224 15.87 -12.61 7.23
CA LYS A 224 14.50 -12.08 7.31
C LYS A 224 13.72 -12.29 6.01
N LEU A 225 14.43 -12.27 4.88
CA LEU A 225 13.91 -12.64 3.58
C LEU A 225 14.46 -13.99 3.13
N LYS A 226 13.65 -14.72 2.37
CA LYS A 226 13.99 -16.06 1.90
C LYS A 226 15.08 -16.00 0.83
N SER A 227 16.02 -16.93 0.90
CA SER A 227 17.08 -17.09 -0.09
C SER A 227 16.57 -17.55 -1.46
N GLU A 228 15.51 -18.37 -1.49
CA GLU A 228 14.91 -18.95 -2.70
C GLU A 228 13.41 -18.60 -2.81
N PRO A 229 13.08 -17.33 -3.09
CA PRO A 229 11.69 -16.88 -3.14
C PRO A 229 10.84 -17.57 -4.22
N GLU A 230 11.46 -18.19 -5.23
CA GLU A 230 10.79 -18.89 -6.33
C GLU A 230 9.97 -20.12 -5.91
N LYS A 231 10.39 -20.83 -4.85
CA LYS A 231 9.77 -22.09 -4.42
C LYS A 231 8.45 -21.87 -3.67
N ASP A 232 8.34 -20.75 -2.96
CA ASP A 232 7.27 -20.46 -2.03
C ASP A 232 6.14 -19.60 -2.61
N LEU A 233 6.21 -19.26 -3.90
CA LEU A 233 5.16 -18.50 -4.59
C LEU A 233 3.83 -19.26 -4.74
N LYS A 234 3.72 -20.49 -4.22
CA LYS A 234 2.49 -21.29 -4.26
C LYS A 234 1.50 -20.80 -3.19
N LYS A 235 0.49 -20.05 -3.68
CA LYS A 235 -0.81 -19.69 -3.08
C LYS A 235 -0.79 -19.02 -1.68
N GLY A 236 -0.72 -17.70 -1.70
CA GLY A 236 -1.45 -16.85 -0.73
C GLY A 236 -0.71 -16.48 0.56
N GLN A 237 0.53 -16.93 0.74
CA GLN A 237 1.35 -16.53 1.89
C GLN A 237 2.01 -15.16 1.60
N GLN A 238 1.52 -14.12 2.26
CA GLN A 238 2.21 -12.83 2.32
C GLN A 238 3.15 -12.89 3.52
N ASP A 239 4.45 -12.92 3.29
CA ASP A 239 5.40 -12.73 4.39
C ASP A 239 5.30 -11.25 4.80
N GLY A 240 5.01 -10.98 6.08
CA GLY A 240 4.73 -9.63 6.61
C GLY A 240 5.91 -8.64 6.56
N VAL A 241 6.99 -8.99 5.86
CA VAL A 241 8.19 -8.18 5.68
C VAL A 241 7.98 -7.24 4.51
N VAL A 242 8.24 -5.95 4.74
CA VAL A 242 8.10 -4.88 3.75
C VAL A 242 9.42 -4.12 3.63
N VAL A 243 9.91 -3.98 2.40
CA VAL A 243 11.22 -3.38 2.08
C VAL A 243 11.09 -1.87 1.90
N GLY A 244 11.98 -1.05 2.47
CA GLY A 244 12.01 0.39 2.17
C GLY A 244 11.01 1.25 2.96
N LEU A 245 10.42 0.71 4.02
CA LEU A 245 9.64 1.49 4.99
C LEU A 245 10.50 2.18 6.07
N GLY A 246 11.83 2.01 6.03
CA GLY A 246 12.71 2.40 7.13
C GLY A 246 12.56 1.45 8.31
N ALA A 247 13.60 1.29 9.12
CA ALA A 247 13.75 0.25 10.14
C ALA A 247 12.77 0.30 11.34
N GLY A 248 11.60 0.95 11.23
CA GLY A 248 10.68 1.17 12.34
C GLY A 248 9.18 1.23 12.00
N VAL A 249 8.73 0.71 10.85
CA VAL A 249 7.30 0.66 10.52
C VAL A 249 6.86 -0.78 10.25
N GLU A 250 6.48 -1.48 11.31
CA GLU A 250 5.76 -2.74 11.22
C GLU A 250 4.31 -2.46 10.83
N ILE A 251 3.90 -2.87 9.62
CA ILE A 251 2.49 -2.87 9.24
C ILE A 251 1.89 -4.17 9.76
N GLY A 252 1.43 -4.12 11.02
CA GLY A 252 0.64 -5.20 11.62
C GLY A 252 -0.67 -5.39 10.87
N VAL A 253 -0.71 -6.39 9.98
CA VAL A 253 -1.96 -7.01 9.53
C VAL A 253 -2.32 -8.02 10.61
N GLY A 254 -3.34 -7.69 11.41
CA GLY A 254 -3.77 -8.47 12.56
C GLY A 254 -3.99 -9.95 12.24
N LYS A 255 -3.20 -10.79 12.91
CA LYS A 255 -3.69 -12.06 13.45
C LYS A 255 -3.76 -11.87 14.96
N GLY A 256 -4.94 -12.16 15.51
CA GLY A 256 -5.15 -12.11 16.95
C GLY A 256 -4.25 -13.13 17.63
N GLU A 257 -3.31 -12.64 18.41
CA GLU A 257 -2.88 -13.29 19.63
C GLU A 257 -3.26 -12.35 20.76
N VAL A 258 -4.11 -12.89 21.64
CA VAL A 258 -4.45 -12.29 22.90
C VAL A 258 -3.17 -12.32 23.72
N ALA A 259 -2.50 -11.17 23.82
CA ALA A 259 -1.41 -11.02 24.78
C ALA A 259 -2.03 -11.17 26.18
N ALA A 260 -1.73 -12.29 26.81
CA ALA A 260 -1.98 -12.50 28.22
C ALA A 260 -1.35 -11.34 28.98
N LYS A 261 -2.19 -10.61 29.69
CA LYS A 261 -1.78 -9.58 30.63
C LYS A 261 -1.19 -10.32 31.82
N GLU A 262 0.14 -10.39 31.91
CA GLU A 262 0.79 -10.65 33.19
C GLU A 262 0.39 -9.50 34.11
N VAL A 263 -0.38 -9.84 35.13
CA VAL A 263 -0.69 -8.96 36.26
C VAL A 263 0.56 -9.01 37.13
N GLU A 264 1.47 -8.04 36.96
CA GLU A 264 2.35 -7.69 38.06
C GLU A 264 1.48 -6.98 39.10
N GLU A 265 1.24 -7.69 40.19
CA GLU A 265 0.73 -7.14 41.44
C GLU A 265 1.82 -6.23 42.00
N ASP A 266 1.71 -4.91 41.74
CA ASP A 266 2.50 -3.92 42.45
C ASP A 266 1.97 -3.81 43.89
N ASP A 267 2.67 -4.48 44.81
CA ASP A 267 2.65 -4.33 46.27
C ASP A 267 3.07 -2.91 46.69
N PHE A 268 2.29 -1.90 46.32
CA PHE A 268 2.58 -0.49 46.61
C PHE A 268 1.89 0.04 47.88
N PHE A 269 1.36 -0.82 48.76
CA PHE A 269 0.74 -0.35 50.00
C PHE A 269 1.01 -1.28 51.19
N GLU A 270 2.27 -1.36 51.65
CA GLU A 270 2.56 -1.66 53.06
C GLU A 270 3.98 -1.21 53.46
N SER A 271 4.09 -0.02 54.05
CA SER A 271 4.98 0.29 55.19
C SER A 271 5.00 1.78 55.45
N GLY A 272 4.45 2.18 56.60
CA GLY A 272 4.53 3.56 57.07
C GLY A 272 3.53 3.89 58.18
N ASP A 273 3.41 3.02 59.18
CA ASP A 273 2.98 3.41 60.52
C ASP A 273 4.21 3.21 61.42
N ASP A 274 4.65 4.30 62.06
CA ASP A 274 5.42 4.40 63.32
C ASP A 274 6.27 5.69 63.35
N GLU A 275 5.63 6.80 63.75
CA GLU A 275 5.97 7.66 64.91
C GLU A 275 5.18 8.98 64.90
#